data_AF-A0A6A6KQA4-F1
#
_entry.id   AF-A0A6A6KQA4-F1
#
_cell.length_a   1.000
_cell.length_b   1.000
_cell.length_c   1.000
_cell.angle_alpha   90.00
_cell.angle_beta   90.00
_cell.angle_gamma   90.00
#
_symmetry.space_group_name_H-M   'P 1'
#
loop_
_entity.id
_entity.type
_entity.pdbx_description
1 polymer ?
#
loop_
_entity_poly.entity_id
_entity_poly.type
_entity_poly.pdbx_seq_one_letter_code
_entity_poly.pdbx_strand_id
1 'polypeptide(L)'
;MAFWGTEVKAGKPFTLKPDDARGRLHISQATLGIGTGTKKSVVQCNVGKRSPVFLCSLFPEQSESCQLNLEFEEADEVVFSVIGPISVHLTGYYLGGSRLYNPDDASESYGEDIADTETERSTDGSDEGEYEDSFIDDADPEVIPSSPVSIDGGIVRACFGSLRI
;
A
#
# COMPACT_ATOMS: atom_id res chain seq x y z
N MET A 1 -10.72 -2.28 -13.10
CA MET A 1 -10.89 -1.83 -11.70
C MET A 1 -11.59 -0.47 -11.71
N ALA A 2 -12.51 -0.21 -10.78
CA ALA A 2 -13.25 1.05 -10.72
C ALA A 2 -12.90 1.82 -9.44
N PHE A 3 -12.61 3.11 -9.55
CA PHE A 3 -12.25 3.96 -8.42
C PHE A 3 -13.40 4.08 -7.40
N TRP A 4 -13.05 4.09 -6.12
CA TRP A 4 -13.96 4.38 -5.02
C TRP A 4 -13.33 5.37 -4.05
N GLY A 5 -14.14 6.31 -3.57
CA GLY A 5 -13.75 7.21 -2.50
C GLY A 5 -14.96 7.77 -1.77
N THR A 6 -14.81 7.99 -0.47
CA THR A 6 -15.85 8.59 0.37
C THR A 6 -15.22 9.43 1.48
N GLU A 7 -15.90 10.50 1.87
CA GLU A 7 -15.56 11.26 3.07
C GLU A 7 -16.44 10.78 4.23
N VAL A 8 -15.80 10.24 5.27
CA VAL A 8 -16.49 9.86 6.51
C VAL A 8 -16.35 11.01 7.50
N LYS A 9 -17.47 11.65 7.81
CA LYS A 9 -17.50 12.80 8.72
C LYS A 9 -17.49 12.35 10.18
N ALA A 10 -16.82 13.14 11.02
CA ALA A 10 -16.84 12.96 12.46
C ALA A 10 -18.30 12.89 12.98
N GLY A 11 -18.63 11.83 13.71
CA GLY A 11 -19.97 11.62 14.28
C GLY A 11 -21.08 11.26 13.28
N LYS A 12 -20.80 11.20 11.96
CA LYS A 12 -21.76 10.75 10.95
C LYS A 12 -21.22 9.50 10.24
N PRO A 13 -21.68 8.30 10.62
CA PRO A 13 -21.29 7.07 9.95
C PRO A 13 -21.65 7.08 8.47
N PHE A 14 -20.80 6.44 7.66
CA PHE A 14 -21.04 6.16 6.25
C PHE A 14 -21.34 4.68 6.08
N THR A 15 -22.48 4.36 5.49
CA THR A 15 -22.89 2.99 5.20
C THR A 15 -22.60 2.65 3.75
N LEU A 16 -21.75 1.66 3.53
CA LEU A 16 -21.58 0.97 2.26
C LEU A 16 -22.61 -0.16 2.18
N LYS A 17 -23.50 -0.07 1.20
CA LYS A 17 -24.49 -1.10 0.94
C LYS A 17 -23.85 -2.26 0.15
N PRO A 18 -24.27 -3.50 0.42
CA PRO A 18 -23.91 -4.64 -0.42
C PRO A 18 -24.41 -4.41 -1.85
N ASP A 19 -23.54 -4.67 -2.83
CA ASP A 19 -23.82 -4.49 -4.26
C ASP A 19 -23.04 -5.53 -5.08
N ASP A 20 -23.71 -6.65 -5.37
CA ASP A 20 -23.17 -7.78 -6.13
C ASP A 20 -22.69 -7.38 -7.54
N ALA A 21 -23.15 -6.24 -8.09
CA ALA A 21 -22.72 -5.78 -9.42
C ALA A 21 -21.37 -5.07 -9.39
N ARG A 22 -20.95 -4.55 -8.23
CA ARG A 22 -19.70 -3.78 -8.07
C ARG A 22 -18.51 -4.67 -7.74
N GLY A 23 -18.75 -5.82 -7.12
CA GLY A 23 -17.68 -6.71 -6.63
C GLY A 23 -17.11 -6.25 -5.29
N ARG A 24 -15.98 -6.86 -4.92
CA ARG A 24 -15.32 -6.62 -3.63
C ARG A 24 -14.69 -5.24 -3.56
N LEU A 25 -14.88 -4.53 -2.44
CA LEU A 25 -14.24 -3.24 -2.22
C LEU A 25 -12.87 -3.43 -1.59
N HIS A 26 -11.83 -2.93 -2.24
CA HIS A 26 -10.50 -2.81 -1.66
C HIS A 26 -10.25 -1.38 -1.20
N ILE A 27 -9.96 -1.18 0.09
CA ILE A 27 -9.57 0.11 0.66
C ILE A 27 -8.04 0.13 0.80
N SER A 28 -7.42 1.07 0.09
CA SER A 28 -5.97 1.19 -0.01
C SER A 28 -5.40 2.35 0.80
N GLN A 29 -6.20 3.34 1.16
CA GLN A 29 -5.71 4.52 1.85
C GLN A 29 -6.79 5.21 2.69
N ALA A 30 -6.36 5.79 3.80
CA ALA A 30 -7.11 6.73 4.61
C ALA A 30 -6.31 8.03 4.75
N THR A 31 -6.96 9.17 4.53
CA THR A 31 -6.34 10.49 4.62
C THR A 31 -7.21 11.43 5.42
N LEU A 32 -6.61 12.18 6.33
CA LEU A 32 -7.29 13.15 7.17
C LEU A 32 -7.84 14.28 6.29
N GLY A 33 -9.07 14.68 6.56
CA GLY A 33 -9.68 15.85 5.91
C GLY A 33 -9.05 17.15 6.38
N ILE A 34 -9.46 18.25 5.76
CA ILE A 34 -9.04 19.59 6.18
C ILE A 34 -9.82 19.97 7.44
N GLY A 35 -9.11 20.29 8.52
CA GLY A 35 -9.74 20.77 9.75
C GLY A 35 -8.72 21.27 10.77
N THR A 36 -9.19 22.00 11.78
CA THR A 36 -8.36 22.64 12.81
C THR A 36 -8.27 21.81 14.10
N GLY A 37 -8.55 20.51 14.03
CA GLY A 37 -8.50 19.63 15.19
C GLY A 37 -7.06 19.27 15.56
N THR A 38 -6.72 19.32 16.85
CA THR A 38 -5.41 18.88 17.37
C THR A 38 -5.42 17.43 17.86
N LYS A 39 -6.61 16.82 17.96
CA LYS A 39 -6.77 15.44 18.40
C LYS A 39 -6.73 14.49 17.21
N LYS A 40 -6.16 13.31 17.45
CA LYS A 40 -6.17 12.20 16.49
C LYS A 40 -7.60 11.84 16.06
N SER A 41 -7.73 11.36 14.83
CA SER A 41 -8.98 10.82 14.30
C SER A 41 -8.80 9.34 14.01
N VAL A 42 -9.65 8.51 14.60
CA VAL A 42 -9.61 7.04 14.49
C VAL A 42 -10.73 6.59 13.56
N VAL A 43 -10.39 5.80 12.55
CA VAL A 43 -11.36 5.17 11.66
C VAL A 43 -11.77 3.84 12.26
N GLN A 44 -13.08 3.65 12.42
CA GLN A 44 -13.69 2.42 12.90
C GLN A 44 -14.60 1.86 11.80
N CYS A 45 -14.60 0.54 11.66
CA CYS A 45 -15.43 -0.21 10.73
C CYS A 45 -16.29 -1.23 11.47
N ASN A 46 -17.53 -1.41 11.04
CA ASN A 46 -18.40 -2.49 11.47
C ASN A 46 -18.91 -3.24 10.23
N VAL A 47 -18.80 -4.56 10.21
CA VAL A 47 -19.23 -5.44 9.11
C VAL A 47 -20.42 -6.26 9.58
N GLY A 48 -21.58 -6.05 8.95
CA GLY A 48 -22.83 -6.73 9.27
C GLY A 48 -23.23 -6.56 10.73
N LYS A 49 -23.25 -7.68 11.47
CA LYS A 49 -23.61 -7.74 12.91
C LYS A 49 -22.40 -8.01 13.81
N ARG A 50 -21.18 -7.88 13.29
CA ARG A 50 -19.96 -8.13 14.05
C ARG A 50 -19.68 -6.96 15.01
N SER A 51 -18.74 -7.15 15.92
CA SER A 51 -18.26 -6.05 16.75
C SER A 51 -17.42 -5.07 15.90
N PRO A 52 -17.51 -3.76 16.15
CA PRO A 52 -16.69 -2.79 15.44
C PRO A 52 -15.19 -2.98 15.71
N VAL A 53 -14.37 -2.72 14.69
CA VAL A 53 -12.90 -2.79 14.72
C VAL A 53 -12.27 -1.46 14.30
N PHE A 54 -11.12 -1.13 14.88
CA PHE A 54 -10.36 0.06 14.49
C PHE A 54 -9.43 -0.26 13.32
N LEU A 55 -9.52 0.53 12.24
CA LEU A 55 -8.72 0.35 11.03
C LEU A 55 -7.39 1.11 11.13
N CYS A 56 -7.43 2.38 11.50
CA CYS A 56 -6.24 3.23 11.62
C CYS A 56 -6.50 4.43 12.53
N SER A 57 -5.40 5.08 12.93
CA SER A 57 -5.42 6.31 13.72
C SER A 57 -4.55 7.36 13.02
N LEU A 58 -5.16 8.47 12.64
CA LEU A 58 -4.51 9.58 11.93
C LEU A 58 -4.26 10.72 12.90
N PHE A 59 -3.08 11.33 12.81
CA PHE A 59 -2.64 12.43 13.67
C PHE A 59 -2.42 13.69 12.82
N PRO A 60 -3.11 14.80 13.11
CA PRO A 60 -2.85 16.09 12.48
C PRO A 60 -1.35 16.45 12.56
N GLU A 61 -0.79 17.04 11.51
CA GLU A 61 0.61 17.52 11.44
C GLU A 61 1.71 16.44 11.57
N GLN A 62 1.35 15.17 11.82
CA GLN A 62 2.33 14.09 12.01
C GLN A 62 2.07 12.91 11.07
N SER A 63 0.85 12.38 11.04
CA SER A 63 0.46 11.24 10.22
C SER A 63 -0.96 11.46 9.71
N GLU A 64 -1.04 12.29 8.68
CA GLU A 64 -2.31 12.68 8.07
C GLU A 64 -2.79 11.67 7.03
N SER A 65 -1.96 10.70 6.65
CA SER A 65 -2.37 9.60 5.79
C SER A 65 -1.82 8.26 6.26
N CYS A 66 -2.56 7.20 5.99
CA CYS A 66 -2.25 5.83 6.33
C CYS A 66 -2.60 4.93 5.14
N GLN A 67 -1.63 4.12 4.69
CA GLN A 67 -1.88 3.09 3.70
C GLN A 67 -2.59 1.91 4.37
N LEU A 68 -3.60 1.40 3.68
CA LEU A 68 -4.42 0.28 4.11
C LEU A 68 -4.34 -0.82 3.04
N ASN A 69 -4.65 -2.05 3.43
CA ASN A 69 -4.78 -3.17 2.52
C ASN A 69 -5.90 -4.06 3.05
N LEU A 70 -7.13 -3.56 2.88
CA LEU A 70 -8.35 -4.17 3.40
C LEU A 70 -9.27 -4.51 2.23
N GLU A 71 -9.76 -5.74 2.19
CA GLU A 71 -10.78 -6.18 1.23
C GLU A 71 -12.08 -6.47 2.01
N PHE A 72 -13.20 -5.93 1.51
CA PHE A 72 -14.55 -6.19 2.02
C PHE A 72 -15.35 -6.99 0.99
N GLU A 73 -16.07 -8.01 1.48
CA GLU A 73 -16.97 -8.83 0.68
C GLU A 73 -18.24 -8.07 0.25
N GLU A 74 -18.82 -8.47 -0.88
CA GLU A 74 -19.99 -7.82 -1.47
C GLU A 74 -21.32 -8.12 -0.74
N ALA A 75 -21.36 -9.21 0.04
CA ALA A 75 -22.58 -9.69 0.70
C ALA A 75 -22.90 -8.96 2.01
N ASP A 76 -21.91 -8.31 2.63
CA ASP A 76 -22.06 -7.69 3.95
C ASP A 76 -22.21 -6.17 3.85
N GLU A 77 -23.11 -5.62 4.67
CA GLU A 77 -23.19 -4.17 4.89
C GLU A 77 -22.00 -3.71 5.74
N VAL A 78 -21.30 -2.68 5.28
CA VAL A 78 -20.11 -2.15 5.98
C VAL A 78 -20.38 -0.72 6.42
N VAL A 79 -20.21 -0.44 7.71
CA VAL A 79 -20.40 0.89 8.30
C VAL A 79 -19.08 1.45 8.77
N PHE A 80 -18.65 2.54 8.15
CA PHE A 80 -17.47 3.30 8.55
C PHE A 80 -17.86 4.46 9.45
N SER A 81 -17.09 4.70 10.51
CA SER A 81 -17.29 5.81 11.44
C SER A 81 -15.95 6.41 11.84
N VAL A 82 -15.96 7.70 12.13
CA VAL A 82 -14.77 8.43 12.57
C VAL A 82 -14.98 8.92 14.00
N ILE A 83 -14.04 8.55 14.86
CA ILE A 83 -13.92 9.02 16.23
C ILE A 83 -12.80 10.06 16.26
N GLY A 84 -13.18 11.33 16.25
CA GLY A 84 -12.24 12.43 16.21
C GLY A 84 -12.93 13.72 15.76
N PRO A 85 -12.20 14.85 15.78
CA PRO A 85 -12.74 16.15 15.36
C PRO A 85 -12.73 16.36 13.84
N ILE A 86 -11.85 15.67 13.11
CA ILE A 86 -11.65 15.89 11.66
C ILE A 86 -12.21 14.70 10.88
N SER A 87 -12.77 14.96 9.70
CA SER A 87 -13.23 13.90 8.79
C SER A 87 -12.07 13.10 8.22
N VAL A 88 -12.36 11.92 7.67
CA VAL A 88 -11.36 11.07 7.00
C VAL A 88 -11.88 10.69 5.63
N HIS A 89 -11.05 10.90 4.61
CA HIS A 89 -11.25 10.41 3.26
C HIS A 89 -10.70 8.99 3.16
N LEU A 90 -11.59 8.05 2.83
CA LEU A 90 -11.20 6.69 2.48
C LEU A 90 -11.18 6.57 0.96
N THR A 91 -10.13 5.96 0.43
CA THR A 91 -9.99 5.72 -1.01
C THR A 91 -9.59 4.28 -1.29
N GLY A 92 -9.96 3.83 -2.48
CA GLY A 92 -9.82 2.44 -2.87
C GLY A 92 -10.36 2.19 -4.27
N TYR A 93 -10.63 0.93 -4.55
CA TYR A 93 -11.19 0.50 -5.81
C TYR A 93 -12.01 -0.77 -5.65
N TYR A 94 -12.97 -0.94 -6.55
CA TYR A 94 -13.67 -2.21 -6.68
C TYR A 94 -12.83 -3.19 -7.50
N LEU A 95 -12.57 -4.36 -6.91
CA LEU A 95 -12.11 -5.56 -7.57
C LEU A 95 -13.33 -6.11 -8.30
N GLY A 96 -13.42 -5.82 -9.61
CA GLY A 96 -14.62 -6.07 -10.40
C GLY A 96 -15.20 -7.44 -10.12
N GLY A 97 -16.49 -7.48 -9.76
CA GLY A 97 -17.25 -8.72 -9.71
C GLY A 97 -17.07 -9.42 -11.04
N SER A 98 -16.89 -10.74 -11.04
CA SER A 98 -16.71 -11.54 -12.25
C SER A 98 -17.85 -11.21 -13.20
N ARG A 99 -17.64 -10.26 -14.12
CA ARG A 99 -18.42 -10.15 -15.33
C ARG A 99 -18.11 -11.47 -15.99
N LEU A 100 -19.08 -12.38 -15.92
CA LEU A 100 -19.17 -13.64 -16.63
C LEU A 100 -17.89 -13.88 -17.43
N TYR A 101 -16.98 -14.64 -16.83
CA TYR A 101 -15.79 -15.13 -17.50
C TYR A 101 -16.24 -15.63 -18.88
N ASN A 102 -16.04 -14.82 -19.92
CA ASN A 102 -16.31 -15.24 -21.27
C ASN A 102 -15.03 -15.97 -21.64
N PRO A 103 -15.04 -17.31 -21.76
CA PRO A 103 -13.83 -18.09 -21.95
C PRO A 103 -13.10 -17.81 -23.28
N ASP A 104 -13.61 -16.89 -24.12
CA ASP A 104 -13.03 -16.55 -25.42
C ASP A 104 -11.97 -15.44 -25.41
N ASP A 105 -11.67 -14.77 -24.29
CA ASP A 105 -10.57 -13.80 -24.25
C ASP A 105 -9.27 -14.45 -23.72
N ALA A 106 -8.81 -15.45 -24.46
CA ALA A 106 -7.46 -15.99 -24.33
C ALA A 106 -6.49 -15.05 -25.05
N SER A 107 -6.08 -13.96 -24.40
CA SER A 107 -5.01 -13.10 -24.92
C SER A 107 -4.09 -12.52 -23.84
N GLU A 108 -3.83 -13.27 -22.77
CA GLU A 108 -2.61 -13.07 -21.98
C GLU A 108 -1.45 -13.74 -22.75
N SER A 109 -0.84 -12.98 -23.67
CA SER A 109 0.35 -13.37 -24.44
C SER A 109 1.52 -13.66 -23.49
N TYR A 110 1.62 -14.92 -23.08
CA TYR A 110 2.74 -15.46 -22.31
C TYR A 110 4.03 -15.45 -23.14
N GLY A 111 5.07 -14.84 -22.59
CA GLY A 111 6.48 -15.19 -22.87
C GLY A 111 7.03 -14.71 -24.22
N GLU A 112 7.90 -13.70 -24.18
CA GLU A 112 8.88 -13.47 -25.23
C GLU A 112 9.89 -14.65 -25.19
N ASP A 113 9.74 -15.57 -26.15
CA ASP A 113 10.59 -16.74 -26.32
C ASP A 113 11.90 -16.32 -27.01
N ILE A 114 12.95 -16.03 -26.24
CA ILE A 114 14.30 -15.80 -26.77
C ILE A 114 14.93 -17.18 -27.03
N ALA A 115 14.46 -17.82 -28.09
CA ALA A 115 15.08 -19.01 -28.65
C ALA A 115 16.33 -18.60 -29.46
N ASP A 116 17.48 -19.08 -28.99
CA ASP A 116 18.69 -19.43 -29.75
C ASP A 116 19.20 -18.45 -30.82
N THR A 117 20.26 -17.71 -30.50
CA THR A 117 21.28 -17.38 -31.51
C THR A 117 22.59 -18.07 -31.16
N GLU A 118 23.07 -18.80 -32.15
CA GLU A 118 24.06 -19.85 -32.05
C GLU A 118 25.48 -19.37 -31.68
N THR A 119 26.22 -20.35 -31.20
CA THR A 119 27.60 -20.31 -30.73
C THR A 119 28.59 -20.21 -31.90
N GLU A 120 29.45 -19.19 -31.92
CA GLU A 120 30.60 -19.14 -32.83
C GLU A 120 31.91 -19.02 -32.05
N ARG A 121 32.51 -20.19 -31.83
CA ARG A 121 33.86 -20.39 -31.26
C ARG A 121 34.91 -19.90 -32.24
N SER A 122 35.91 -19.16 -31.76
CA SER A 122 37.26 -19.15 -32.35
C SER A 122 38.33 -18.86 -31.31
N THR A 123 39.51 -19.36 -31.61
CA THR A 123 40.51 -19.94 -30.71
C THR A 123 41.73 -19.03 -30.57
N ASP A 124 42.45 -19.20 -29.45
CA ASP A 124 43.88 -19.00 -29.24
C ASP A 124 44.45 -17.57 -29.10
N GLY A 125 45.34 -17.38 -28.12
CA GLY A 125 46.07 -16.13 -27.92
C GLY A 125 46.57 -15.90 -26.49
N SER A 126 47.61 -16.64 -26.10
CA SER A 126 48.76 -16.27 -25.25
C SER A 126 48.55 -15.53 -23.91
N ASP A 127 48.85 -16.26 -22.84
CA ASP A 127 49.13 -15.83 -21.47
C ASP A 127 50.50 -15.14 -21.38
N GLU A 128 50.54 -13.82 -21.21
CA GLU A 128 51.67 -13.11 -20.59
C GLU A 128 51.42 -11.60 -20.44
N GLY A 129 51.52 -11.07 -19.21
CA GLY A 129 51.60 -9.61 -19.00
C GLY A 129 51.16 -9.09 -17.63
N GLU A 130 52.06 -9.21 -16.65
CA GLU A 130 52.40 -8.22 -15.61
C GLU A 130 51.28 -7.55 -14.78
N TYR A 131 51.27 -7.92 -13.49
CA TYR A 131 50.50 -7.28 -12.42
C TYR A 131 51.04 -5.87 -12.14
N GLU A 132 50.39 -4.86 -12.70
CA GLU A 132 50.64 -3.47 -12.32
C GLU A 132 49.71 -3.04 -11.18
N ASP A 133 50.33 -2.97 -10.01
CA ASP A 133 49.86 -2.44 -8.74
C ASP A 133 49.40 -0.97 -8.91
N SER A 134 48.08 -0.75 -8.97
CA SER A 134 47.47 0.58 -8.95
C SER A 134 46.64 0.77 -7.68
N PHE A 135 47.38 1.01 -6.60
CA PHE A 135 47.15 2.06 -5.60
C PHE A 135 45.66 2.41 -5.39
N ILE A 136 45.04 1.76 -4.40
CA ILE A 136 43.83 2.28 -3.79
C ILE A 136 44.22 3.61 -3.16
N ASP A 137 43.76 4.70 -3.77
CA ASP A 137 43.80 6.03 -3.17
C ASP A 137 42.85 6.02 -1.97
N ASP A 138 43.43 6.11 -0.77
CA ASP A 138 42.77 6.19 0.53
C ASP A 138 42.09 7.59 0.69
N ALA A 139 41.16 7.90 -0.21
CA ALA A 139 40.35 9.12 -0.18
C ALA A 139 38.90 8.82 0.20
N ASP A 140 38.72 8.65 1.51
CA ASP A 140 37.61 9.00 2.42
C ASP A 140 36.17 9.18 1.88
N PRO A 141 35.17 8.69 2.63
CA PRO A 141 34.14 9.63 3.05
C PRO A 141 33.97 9.66 4.58
N GLU A 142 34.20 10.85 5.15
CA GLU A 142 33.97 11.16 6.54
C GLU A 142 32.63 10.58 6.98
N VAL A 143 32.72 9.61 7.89
CA VAL A 143 31.57 9.05 8.59
C VAL A 143 30.97 10.19 9.39
N ILE A 144 29.91 10.80 8.87
CA ILE A 144 29.10 11.75 9.65
C ILE A 144 28.66 10.96 10.89
N PRO A 145 29.10 11.32 12.11
CA PRO A 145 28.67 10.62 13.29
C PRO A 145 27.18 10.87 13.42
N SER A 146 26.41 9.78 13.37
CA SER A 146 24.98 9.79 13.62
C SER A 146 24.74 10.51 14.94
N SER A 147 24.04 11.63 14.87
CA SER A 147 23.70 12.46 16.01
C SER A 147 22.98 11.64 17.09
N PRO A 148 23.16 12.00 18.37
CA PRO A 148 22.79 11.16 19.50
C PRO A 148 21.29 10.84 19.52
N VAL A 149 21.01 9.57 19.82
CA VAL A 149 19.69 9.04 20.17
C VAL A 149 19.12 9.89 21.30
N SER A 150 18.16 10.75 20.97
CA SER A 150 17.26 11.33 21.96
C SER A 150 16.23 10.26 22.32
N ILE A 151 16.35 9.75 23.54
CA ILE A 151 15.36 8.89 24.17
C ILE A 151 14.14 9.77 24.48
N ASP A 152 13.23 9.93 23.51
CA ASP A 152 11.80 10.08 23.80
C ASP A 152 10.94 9.93 22.53
N GLY A 153 9.91 9.09 22.58
CA GLY A 153 8.85 9.01 21.58
C GLY A 153 9.17 8.19 20.31
N GLY A 154 8.99 6.87 20.38
CA GLY A 154 9.14 5.97 19.23
C GLY A 154 8.24 6.35 18.04
N ILE A 155 8.84 6.56 16.87
CA ILE A 155 8.15 6.48 15.59
C ILE A 155 7.94 5.00 15.28
N VAL A 156 6.87 4.43 15.81
CA VAL A 156 6.37 3.13 15.35
C VAL A 156 5.76 3.33 13.98
N ARG A 157 6.55 3.07 12.93
CA ARG A 157 5.97 2.75 11.62
C ARG A 157 5.21 1.43 11.78
N ALA A 158 3.92 1.53 12.00
CA ALA A 158 3.04 0.36 12.02
C ALA A 158 2.96 -0.18 10.58
N CYS A 159 3.69 -1.26 10.31
CA CYS A 159 3.45 -2.09 9.13
C CYS A 159 2.11 -2.80 9.33
N PHE A 160 1.02 -2.23 8.82
CA PHE A 160 -0.27 -2.92 8.79
C PHE A 160 -0.21 -4.01 7.71
N GLY A 161 -0.19 -5.27 8.14
CA GLY A 161 -0.33 -6.43 7.27
C GLY A 161 -1.71 -6.45 6.60
N SER A 162 -1.79 -7.07 5.42
CA SER A 162 -3.05 -7.27 4.70
C SER A 162 -4.06 -8.01 5.58
N LEU A 163 -5.25 -7.43 5.77
CA LEU A 163 -6.34 -8.05 6.52
C LEU A 163 -7.56 -8.14 5.61
N ARG A 164 -7.98 -9.37 5.32
CA ARG A 164 -9.30 -9.63 4.72
C ARG A 164 -10.33 -9.72 5.85
N ILE A 165 -11.41 -8.93 5.75
CA ILE A 165 -12.43 -8.78 6.80
C ILE A 165 -13.74 -9.41 6.34
#